data_AF-A0A8B6GZF5-F1
#
_entry.id   AF-A0A8B6GZF5-F1
#
_cell.length_a   1.000
_cell.length_b   1.000
_cell.length_c   1.000
_cell.angle_alpha   90.00
_cell.angle_beta   90.00
_cell.angle_gamma   90.00
#
_symmetry.space_group_name_H-M   'P 1'
#
loop_
_entity.id
_entity.type
_entity.pdbx_description
1 polymer ?
#
loop_
_entity_poly.entity_id
_entity_poly.type
_entity_poly.pdbx_seq_one_letter_code
_entity_poly.pdbx_strand_id
1 'polypeptide(L)'
;MDITSMREYHDLYLKTDVLLLCDVFENFRDVCSKHYELDPAWYLTAPILAYDATLKTTVTVVKLKLISYPDMLLMLEKGIRGGITVATQRFAKVNNPYVEGFNADKPTNYLMYADADNLYGWDMSNYPPTGGFEWINTEEMPTLETLAVKTTNELYWR
;
A
#
# COMPACT_ATOMS: atom_id res chain seq x y z
N MET A 1 7.25 -41.25 -3.21
CA MET A 1 8.61 -41.28 -2.65
C MET A 1 8.47 -41.86 -1.26
N ASP A 2 9.09 -43.00 -0.99
CA ASP A 2 9.15 -43.54 0.38
C ASP A 2 10.31 -42.86 1.10
N ILE A 3 9.99 -41.96 2.03
CA ILE A 3 10.96 -41.27 2.87
C ILE A 3 11.11 -42.09 4.15
N THR A 4 12.32 -42.56 4.43
CA THR A 4 12.58 -43.53 5.51
C THR A 4 13.46 -42.98 6.62
N SER A 5 14.12 -41.83 6.40
CA SER A 5 14.93 -41.16 7.41
C SER A 5 14.67 -39.66 7.47
N MET A 6 14.98 -39.06 8.62
CA MET A 6 14.90 -37.60 8.82
C MET A 6 15.81 -36.83 7.87
N ARG A 7 16.93 -37.43 7.45
CA ARG A 7 17.84 -36.82 6.48
C ARG A 7 17.19 -36.71 5.10
N GLU A 8 16.58 -37.78 4.61
CA GLU A 8 15.88 -37.78 3.31
C GLU A 8 14.73 -36.77 3.29
N TYR A 9 13.99 -36.65 4.39
CA TYR A 9 12.97 -35.62 4.54
C TYR A 9 13.55 -34.20 4.47
N HIS A 10 14.61 -33.93 5.24
CA HIS A 10 15.26 -32.61 5.27
C HIS A 10 15.85 -32.23 3.91
N ASP A 11 16.53 -33.15 3.24
CA ASP A 11 17.13 -32.90 1.93
C ASP A 11 16.06 -32.60 0.87
N LEU A 12 14.92 -33.31 0.91
CA LEU A 12 13.78 -33.03 0.03
C LEU A 12 13.14 -31.67 0.34
N TYR A 13 12.93 -31.35 1.62
CA TYR A 13 12.39 -30.06 2.06
C TYR A 13 13.28 -28.91 1.58
N LEU A 14 14.59 -28.98 1.86
CA LEU A 14 15.56 -27.95 1.48
C LEU A 14 15.61 -27.78 -0.05
N LYS A 15 15.61 -28.89 -0.80
CA LYS A 15 15.57 -28.85 -2.25
C LYS A 15 14.30 -28.18 -2.77
N THR A 16 13.16 -28.47 -2.15
CA THR A 16 11.86 -27.90 -2.54
C THR A 16 11.84 -26.39 -2.26
N ASP A 17 12.28 -25.95 -1.08
CA ASP A 17 12.36 -24.53 -0.72
C ASP A 17 13.25 -23.73 -1.68
N VAL A 18 14.42 -24.27 -2.02
CA VAL A 18 15.36 -23.62 -2.97
C VAL A 18 14.75 -23.54 -4.36
N LEU A 19 14.16 -24.64 -4.86
CA LEU A 19 13.59 -24.67 -6.21
C LEU A 19 12.37 -23.75 -6.33
N LEU A 20 11.49 -23.70 -5.32
CA LEU A 20 10.35 -22.79 -5.31
C LEU A 20 10.80 -21.33 -5.26
N LEU A 21 11.82 -21.01 -4.47
CA LEU A 21 12.38 -19.67 -4.44
C LEU A 21 12.99 -19.28 -5.80
N CYS A 22 13.74 -20.19 -6.44
CA CYS A 22 14.29 -19.97 -7.77
C CYS A 22 13.18 -19.68 -8.79
N ASP A 23 12.15 -20.52 -8.85
CA ASP A 23 11.04 -20.39 -9.81
C ASP A 23 10.29 -19.06 -9.64
N VAL A 24 9.93 -18.71 -8.39
CA VAL A 24 9.27 -17.42 -8.08
C VAL A 24 10.16 -16.24 -8.43
N PHE A 25 11.46 -16.31 -8.15
CA PHE A 25 12.38 -15.21 -8.41
C PHE A 25 12.70 -15.04 -9.89
N GLU A 26 12.84 -16.13 -10.66
CA GLU A 26 13.00 -16.07 -12.11
C GLU A 26 11.78 -15.43 -12.77
N ASN A 27 10.57 -15.85 -12.40
CA ASN A 27 9.35 -15.20 -12.88
C ASN A 27 9.28 -13.71 -12.47
N PHE A 28 9.69 -13.36 -11.25
CA PHE A 28 9.76 -11.96 -10.82
C PHE A 28 10.73 -11.14 -11.68
N ARG A 29 11.90 -11.69 -12.03
CA ARG A 29 12.86 -11.06 -12.95
C ARG A 29 12.27 -10.84 -14.33
N ASP A 30 11.58 -11.82 -14.88
CA ASP A 30 10.94 -11.73 -16.19
C ASP A 30 9.85 -10.63 -16.22
N VAL A 31 9.02 -10.57 -15.17
CA VAL A 31 8.00 -9.51 -15.03
C VAL A 31 8.66 -8.13 -14.94
N CYS A 32 9.66 -7.96 -14.09
CA CYS A 32 10.34 -6.67 -13.93
C CYS A 32 11.08 -6.23 -15.20
N SER A 33 11.76 -7.16 -15.86
CA SER A 33 12.45 -6.90 -17.13
C SER A 33 11.45 -6.48 -18.21
N LYS A 34 10.32 -7.16 -18.32
CA LYS A 34 9.27 -6.84 -19.30
C LYS A 34 8.59 -5.50 -19.06
N HIS A 35 8.30 -5.14 -17.81
CA HIS A 35 7.48 -3.97 -17.48
C HIS A 35 8.28 -2.71 -17.17
N TYR A 36 9.47 -2.86 -16.58
CA TYR A 36 10.28 -1.73 -16.12
C TYR A 36 11.64 -1.67 -16.83
N GLU A 37 12.02 -2.75 -17.52
CA GLU A 37 13.37 -2.97 -18.06
C GLU A 37 14.43 -2.78 -16.96
N LEU A 38 14.10 -3.22 -15.75
CA LEU A 38 14.95 -3.24 -14.57
C LEU A 38 15.02 -4.68 -14.08
N ASP A 39 16.21 -5.11 -13.66
CA ASP A 39 16.41 -6.46 -13.12
C ASP A 39 16.44 -6.40 -11.58
N PRO A 40 15.50 -7.07 -10.89
CA PRO A 40 15.39 -7.00 -9.44
C PRO A 40 16.63 -7.54 -8.71
N ALA A 41 17.47 -8.34 -9.37
CA ALA A 41 18.72 -8.83 -8.79
C ALA A 41 19.75 -7.73 -8.48
N TRP A 42 19.58 -6.52 -9.04
CA TRP A 42 20.44 -5.35 -8.76
C TRP A 42 19.99 -4.52 -7.55
N TYR A 43 18.86 -4.86 -6.95
CA TYR A 43 18.27 -4.10 -5.86
C TYR A 43 18.28 -4.91 -4.57
N LEU A 44 18.51 -4.22 -3.45
CA LEU A 44 18.50 -4.87 -2.14
C LEU A 44 17.09 -5.34 -1.74
N THR A 45 16.05 -4.58 -2.13
CA THR A 45 14.65 -4.89 -1.80
C THR A 45 13.71 -4.42 -2.91
N ALA A 46 12.52 -5.02 -2.97
CA ALA A 46 11.49 -4.67 -3.96
C ALA A 46 11.03 -3.19 -3.91
N PRO A 47 10.92 -2.52 -2.74
CA PRO A 47 10.57 -1.10 -2.71
C PRO A 47 11.58 -0.19 -3.42
N ILE A 48 12.89 -0.51 -3.37
CA ILE A 48 13.92 0.30 -4.06
C ILE A 48 13.76 0.14 -5.58
N LEU A 49 13.53 -1.09 -6.04
CA LEU A 49 13.20 -1.36 -7.44
C LEU A 49 11.94 -0.60 -7.88
N ALA A 50 10.87 -0.64 -7.09
CA ALA A 50 9.62 0.05 -7.40
C ALA A 50 9.81 1.58 -7.46
N TYR A 51 10.63 2.14 -6.57
CA TYR A 51 10.99 3.55 -6.59
C TYR A 51 11.77 3.92 -7.86
N ASP A 52 12.77 3.14 -8.24
CA ASP A 52 13.55 3.37 -9.46
C ASP A 52 12.70 3.20 -10.74
N ALA A 53 11.83 2.20 -10.77
CA ALA A 53 10.84 2.04 -11.85
C ALA A 53 9.91 3.26 -11.96
N THR A 54 9.51 3.84 -10.83
CA THR A 54 8.70 5.06 -10.78
C THR A 54 9.48 6.25 -11.35
N LEU A 55 10.75 6.44 -10.93
CA LEU A 55 11.58 7.51 -11.47
C LEU A 55 11.80 7.34 -12.98
N LYS A 56 12.13 6.13 -13.44
CA LYS A 56 12.36 5.84 -14.85
C LYS A 56 11.14 6.16 -15.73
N THR A 57 9.93 5.89 -15.23
CA THR A 57 8.68 6.17 -15.96
C THR A 57 8.26 7.65 -15.88
N THR A 58 8.61 8.37 -14.81
CA THR A 58 8.13 9.75 -14.56
C THR A 58 9.15 10.85 -14.87
N VAL A 59 10.45 10.53 -15.04
CA VAL A 59 11.54 11.51 -15.20
C VAL A 59 11.36 12.48 -16.37
N THR A 60 10.63 12.08 -17.42
CA THR A 60 10.35 12.93 -18.60
C THR A 60 9.12 13.83 -18.42
N VAL A 61 8.30 13.59 -17.40
CA VAL A 61 6.99 14.22 -17.21
C VAL A 61 6.97 15.13 -15.97
N VAL A 62 7.69 14.77 -14.91
CA VAL A 62 7.62 15.45 -13.61
C VAL A 62 9.00 15.93 -13.16
N LYS A 63 9.10 17.21 -12.79
CA LYS A 63 10.29 17.76 -12.14
C LYS A 63 10.08 17.82 -10.63
N LEU A 64 10.83 17.00 -9.89
CA LEU A 64 10.81 17.00 -8.43
C LEU A 64 11.77 18.06 -7.89
N LYS A 65 11.27 18.97 -7.06
CA LYS A 65 12.11 19.95 -6.33
C LYS A 65 12.74 19.26 -5.13
N LEU A 66 14.08 19.26 -5.05
CA LEU A 66 14.79 18.80 -3.88
C LEU A 66 14.50 19.71 -2.68
N ILE A 67 14.22 19.12 -1.53
CA ILE A 67 14.11 19.84 -0.25
C ILE A 67 15.53 20.08 0.27
N SER A 68 15.98 21.33 0.18
CA SER A 68 17.37 21.70 0.53
C SER A 68 17.56 22.10 1.99
N TYR A 69 16.47 22.36 2.73
CA TYR A 69 16.52 22.87 4.10
C TYR A 69 16.21 21.77 5.12
N PRO A 70 17.13 21.45 6.06
CA PRO A 70 16.91 20.39 7.05
C PRO A 70 15.64 20.56 7.88
N ASP A 71 15.31 21.78 8.28
CA ASP A 71 14.11 22.04 9.10
C ASP A 71 12.80 21.72 8.36
N MET A 72 12.77 21.94 7.04
CA MET A 72 11.63 21.60 6.20
C MET A 72 11.50 20.08 6.04
N LEU A 73 12.61 19.38 5.84
CA LEU A 73 12.64 17.92 5.79
C LEU A 73 12.13 17.33 7.10
N LEU A 74 12.65 17.79 8.23
CA LEU A 74 12.24 17.34 9.56
C LEU A 74 10.76 17.64 9.84
N MET A 75 10.24 18.77 9.35
CA MET A 75 8.82 19.09 9.47
C MET A 75 7.95 18.08 8.69
N LEU A 76 8.33 17.78 7.45
CA LEU A 76 7.61 16.80 6.61
C LEU A 76 7.67 15.40 7.23
N GLU A 77 8.85 14.94 7.65
CA GLU A 77 9.02 13.64 8.31
C GLU A 77 8.17 13.54 9.59
N LYS A 78 8.12 14.61 10.40
CA LYS A 78 7.24 14.69 11.57
C LYS A 78 5.75 14.73 11.21
N GLY A 79 5.40 15.09 9.98
CA GLY A 79 4.03 15.10 9.46
C GLY A 79 3.56 13.74 8.93
N ILE A 80 4.48 12.83 8.56
CA ILE A 80 4.12 11.52 8.00
C ILE A 80 3.36 10.69 9.04
N ARG A 81 2.22 10.14 8.64
CA ARG A 81 1.39 9.22 9.44
C ARG A 81 1.12 7.94 8.64
N GLY A 82 0.97 6.83 9.35
CA GLY A 82 0.56 5.55 8.76
C GLY A 82 -0.95 5.45 8.57
N GLY A 83 -1.42 4.25 8.26
CA GLY A 83 -2.85 3.95 8.15
C GLY A 83 -3.61 4.21 9.46
N ILE A 84 -4.83 4.71 9.34
CA ILE A 84 -5.73 4.93 10.48
C ILE A 84 -6.33 3.58 10.89
N THR A 85 -6.18 3.21 12.16
CA THR A 85 -6.85 2.03 12.74
C THR A 85 -7.75 2.46 13.88
N VAL A 86 -9.05 2.16 13.78
CA VAL A 86 -10.05 2.51 14.78
C VAL A 86 -10.85 1.29 15.19
N ALA A 87 -10.88 1.00 16.49
CA ALA A 87 -11.71 -0.05 17.08
C ALA A 87 -12.71 0.57 18.07
N THR A 88 -13.80 1.14 17.55
CA THR A 88 -14.86 1.77 18.37
C THR A 88 -15.66 0.75 19.18
N GLN A 89 -15.90 -0.44 18.61
CA GLN A 89 -16.61 -1.54 19.25
C GLN A 89 -15.72 -2.79 19.27
N ARG A 90 -15.45 -3.32 20.47
CA ARG A 90 -14.55 -4.48 20.65
C ARG A 90 -15.16 -5.80 20.15
N PHE A 91 -16.47 -5.93 20.19
CA PHE A 91 -17.18 -7.14 19.79
C PHE A 91 -18.54 -6.79 19.21
N ALA A 92 -18.81 -7.26 17.99
CA ALA A 92 -20.11 -7.20 17.35
C ALA A 92 -20.53 -8.63 17.01
N LYS A 93 -21.76 -9.00 17.38
CA LYS A 93 -22.37 -10.28 16.98
C LYS A 93 -23.56 -10.02 16.09
N VAL A 94 -23.59 -10.72 14.98
CA VAL A 94 -24.67 -10.66 14.02
C VAL A 94 -25.84 -11.54 14.50
N ASN A 95 -27.06 -11.04 14.35
CA ASN A 95 -28.33 -11.73 14.59
C ASN A 95 -29.21 -11.53 13.36
N ASN A 96 -29.08 -12.40 12.36
CA ASN A 96 -29.98 -12.44 11.21
C ASN A 96 -30.25 -13.88 10.77
N PRO A 97 -31.30 -14.13 9.96
CA PRO A 97 -31.71 -15.48 9.58
C PRO A 97 -30.68 -16.29 8.77
N TYR A 98 -29.60 -15.67 8.29
CA TYR A 98 -28.58 -16.31 7.46
C TYR A 98 -27.41 -16.88 8.27
N VAL A 99 -27.38 -16.68 9.60
CA VAL A 99 -26.28 -17.14 10.46
C VAL A 99 -26.76 -18.09 11.55
N GLU A 100 -25.88 -19.01 11.97
CA GLU A 100 -26.18 -19.97 13.03
C GLU A 100 -26.41 -19.26 14.38
N GLY A 101 -27.42 -19.71 15.12
CA GLY A 101 -27.79 -19.14 16.42
C GLY A 101 -28.65 -17.87 16.34
N PHE A 102 -29.33 -17.64 15.21
CA PHE A 102 -30.36 -16.60 15.09
C PHE A 102 -31.44 -16.74 16.18
N ASN A 103 -31.80 -15.61 16.79
CA ASN A 103 -32.86 -15.53 17.77
C ASN A 103 -33.92 -14.51 17.29
N ALA A 104 -35.13 -15.01 17.00
CA ALA A 104 -36.25 -14.22 16.52
C ALA A 104 -36.81 -13.24 17.56
N ASP A 105 -36.55 -13.47 18.85
CA ASP A 105 -36.95 -12.58 19.95
C ASP A 105 -36.01 -11.36 20.09
N LYS A 106 -34.89 -11.35 19.37
CA LYS A 106 -33.91 -10.25 19.38
C LYS A 106 -33.97 -9.43 18.08
N PRO A 107 -33.65 -8.12 18.12
CA PRO A 107 -33.59 -7.30 16.92
C PRO A 107 -32.63 -7.88 15.87
N THR A 108 -33.06 -7.86 14.62
CA THR A 108 -32.22 -8.27 13.48
C THR A 108 -31.13 -7.23 13.24
N ASN A 109 -29.89 -7.68 13.00
CA ASN A 109 -28.79 -6.81 12.59
C ASN A 109 -27.89 -7.48 11.53
N TYR A 110 -27.07 -6.68 10.87
CA TYR A 110 -26.13 -7.12 9.85
C TYR A 110 -24.77 -6.49 10.10
N LEU A 111 -23.70 -7.17 9.68
CA LEU A 111 -22.33 -6.67 9.71
C LEU A 111 -21.81 -6.62 8.28
N MET A 112 -21.31 -5.46 7.87
CA MET A 112 -20.70 -5.26 6.55
C MET A 112 -19.19 -5.20 6.71
N TYR A 113 -18.49 -5.90 5.82
CA TYR A 113 -17.05 -5.74 5.63
C TYR A 113 -16.84 -5.07 4.27
N ALA A 114 -16.15 -3.94 4.28
CA ALA A 114 -15.77 -3.21 3.08
C ALA A 114 -14.25 -3.04 3.10
N ASP A 115 -13.62 -3.28 1.96
CA ASP A 115 -12.19 -3.06 1.75
C ASP A 115 -12.00 -2.22 0.50
N ALA A 116 -11.01 -1.33 0.53
CA ALA A 116 -10.72 -0.44 -0.58
C ALA A 116 -9.59 -1.00 -1.42
N ASP A 117 -9.91 -1.41 -2.66
CA ASP A 117 -8.92 -1.94 -3.59
C ASP A 117 -7.86 -0.89 -3.92
N ASN A 118 -6.60 -1.19 -3.60
CA ASN A 118 -5.44 -0.35 -3.92
C ASN A 118 -5.56 1.11 -3.41
N LEU A 119 -5.99 1.29 -2.15
CA LEU A 119 -6.21 2.60 -1.54
C LEU A 119 -5.07 3.61 -1.77
N TYR A 120 -3.82 3.21 -1.50
CA TYR A 120 -2.65 4.07 -1.72
C TYR A 120 -2.40 4.33 -3.19
N GLY A 121 -2.60 3.36 -4.08
CA GLY A 121 -2.42 3.57 -5.52
C GLY A 121 -3.45 4.53 -6.10
N TRP A 122 -4.69 4.51 -5.58
CA TRP A 122 -5.71 5.50 -5.91
C TRP A 122 -5.29 6.89 -5.45
N ASP A 123 -4.84 7.03 -4.20
CA ASP A 123 -4.38 8.32 -3.66
C ASP A 123 -3.18 8.87 -4.45
N MET A 124 -2.20 8.01 -4.77
CA MET A 124 -1.04 8.34 -5.59
C MET A 124 -1.37 8.66 -7.06
N SER A 125 -2.58 8.33 -7.54
CA SER A 125 -3.06 8.72 -8.87
C SER A 125 -3.60 10.15 -8.92
N ASN A 126 -3.81 10.77 -7.75
CA ASN A 126 -4.08 12.21 -7.65
C ASN A 126 -2.77 13.01 -7.82
N TYR A 127 -2.83 14.34 -7.66
CA TYR A 127 -1.66 15.21 -7.83
C TYR A 127 -0.88 15.38 -6.52
N PRO A 128 0.25 14.67 -6.30
CA PRO A 128 1.10 14.90 -5.14
C PRO A 128 1.88 16.22 -5.28
N PRO A 129 2.34 16.80 -4.16
CA PRO A 129 3.20 17.97 -4.20
C PRO A 129 4.58 17.61 -4.78
N THR A 130 4.96 18.28 -5.87
CA THR A 130 6.22 18.02 -6.60
C THR A 130 7.26 19.13 -6.44
N GLY A 131 6.85 20.31 -5.97
CA GLY A 131 7.73 21.46 -5.76
C GLY A 131 7.00 22.68 -5.20
N GLY A 132 7.64 23.86 -5.30
CA GLY A 132 7.08 25.10 -4.75
C GLY A 132 7.09 25.17 -3.22
N PHE A 133 7.87 24.32 -2.54
CA PHE A 133 7.95 24.32 -1.08
C PHE A 133 8.54 25.62 -0.55
N GLU A 134 7.74 26.32 0.26
CA GLU A 134 8.04 27.60 0.90
C GLU A 134 7.39 27.64 2.29
N TRP A 135 7.99 28.38 3.21
CA TRP A 135 7.36 28.66 4.51
C TRP A 135 6.36 29.79 4.33
N ILE A 136 5.17 29.64 4.93
CA ILE A 136 4.15 30.70 4.98
C ILE A 136 4.02 31.24 6.39
N ASN A 137 3.61 32.51 6.51
CA ASN A 137 3.26 33.07 7.82
C ASN A 137 2.00 32.41 8.35
N THR A 138 1.89 32.26 9.67
CA THR A 138 0.70 31.67 10.29
C THR A 138 -0.57 32.45 10.02
N GLU A 139 -0.46 33.77 9.79
CA GLU A 139 -1.57 34.65 9.41
C GLU A 139 -2.11 34.35 8.00
N GLU A 140 -1.30 33.70 7.17
CA GLU A 140 -1.63 33.34 5.77
C GLU A 140 -2.03 31.85 5.64
N MET A 141 -2.07 31.10 6.75
CA MET A 141 -2.45 29.69 6.74
C MET A 141 -3.92 29.52 6.27
N PRO A 142 -4.17 28.73 5.22
CA PRO A 142 -5.53 28.43 4.80
C PRO A 142 -6.28 27.63 5.87
N THR A 143 -7.58 27.86 6.02
CA THR A 143 -8.43 27.07 6.93
C THR A 143 -8.68 25.68 6.33
N LEU A 144 -9.13 24.73 7.16
CA LEU A 144 -9.54 23.40 6.68
C LEU A 144 -10.62 23.49 5.60
N GLU A 145 -11.50 24.49 5.69
CA GLU A 145 -12.57 24.74 4.72
C GLU A 145 -12.04 25.25 3.37
N THR A 146 -10.94 26.01 3.36
CA THR A 146 -10.30 26.46 2.12
C THR A 146 -9.34 25.42 1.54
N LEU A 147 -8.80 24.52 2.37
CA LEU A 147 -7.99 23.36 1.96
C LEU A 147 -8.83 22.18 1.45
N ALA A 148 -10.09 22.08 1.87
CA ALA A 148 -11.03 21.13 1.32
C ALA A 148 -11.27 21.49 -0.16
N VAL A 149 -10.44 20.93 -1.04
CA VAL A 149 -10.67 20.91 -2.48
C VAL A 149 -12.11 20.46 -2.67
N LYS A 150 -12.91 21.24 -3.40
CA LYS A 150 -14.22 20.78 -3.90
C LYS A 150 -13.94 19.51 -4.71
N THR A 151 -14.03 18.35 -4.06
CA THR A 151 -14.15 17.07 -4.75
C THR A 151 -15.40 17.22 -5.61
N THR A 152 -15.20 17.45 -6.90
CA THR A 152 -16.28 17.39 -7.88
C THR A 152 -16.98 16.07 -7.63
N ASN A 153 -18.29 16.13 -7.35
CA ASN A 153 -19.19 15.02 -7.08
C ASN A 153 -19.37 14.10 -8.31
N GLU A 154 -18.28 13.61 -8.89
CA GLU A 154 -18.29 12.54 -9.86
C GLU A 154 -17.68 11.30 -9.21
N LEU A 155 -18.38 10.79 -8.20
CA LEU A 155 -18.25 9.41 -7.73
C LEU A 155 -18.69 8.48 -8.87
N TYR A 156 -17.81 8.23 -9.83
CA TYR A 156 -17.95 7.10 -10.73
C TYR A 156 -17.60 5.83 -9.96
N TRP A 157 -18.63 5.25 -9.33
CA TRP A 157 -18.62 3.82 -9.08
C TRP A 157 -18.68 3.13 -10.45
N ARG A 158 -17.57 2.52 -10.86
CA ARG A 158 -17.57 1.43 -11.85
C ARG A 158 -17.28 0.13 -11.13
#